data_AF-A0A2P9ANE5-F1
#
_entry.id   AF-A0A2P9ANE5-F1
#
_cell.length_a   1.000
_cell.length_b   1.000
_cell.length_c   1.000
_cell.angle_alpha   90.00
_cell.angle_beta   90.00
_cell.angle_gamma   90.00
#
_symmetry.space_group_name_H-M   'P 1'
#
loop_
_entity.id
_entity.type
_entity.pdbx_description
1 polymer ?
#
loop_
_entity_poly.entity_id
_entity_poly.type
_entity_poly.pdbx_seq_one_letter_code
_entity_poly.pdbx_strand_id
1 'polypeptide(L)'
;MLADISDNPGGGAYGDATNLLRAMIAADLQNAAFHAIFDPAAVQAGIAIGVGNKGRILLGGKHAPEMGGGPLEVEAQIVSITDGRFRCHGPMGGGAWRNCGPSVMLRVGGVEVAVVSRNGQATDLAQLTSLGIDPLHCPTIALKSYHHFRAAFEPIAREVIRVDGGGMDSAAFFPRTDYRNVRRPIWPLDDIKL
;
A
#
# COMPACT_ATOMS: atom_id res chain seq x y z
N MET A 1 1.84 8.62 -11.04
CA MET A 1 1.30 7.84 -9.90
C MET A 1 1.16 6.39 -10.30
N LEU A 2 1.61 5.48 -9.44
CA LEU A 2 1.54 4.04 -9.63
C LEU A 2 0.41 3.49 -8.75
N ALA A 3 -0.58 2.84 -9.34
CA ALA A 3 -1.67 2.22 -8.62
C ALA A 3 -1.50 0.69 -8.68
N ASP A 4 -1.06 0.09 -7.58
CA ASP A 4 -1.05 -1.35 -7.39
C ASP A 4 -2.49 -1.84 -7.29
N ILE A 5 -2.95 -2.43 -8.39
CA ILE A 5 -4.31 -2.96 -8.51
C ILE A 5 -4.43 -4.38 -7.97
N SER A 6 -3.31 -5.01 -7.65
CA SER A 6 -3.23 -6.41 -7.24
C SER A 6 -3.26 -6.63 -5.73
N ASP A 7 -3.07 -5.56 -4.94
CA ASP A 7 -3.06 -5.63 -3.49
C ASP A 7 -3.82 -4.45 -2.89
N ASN A 8 -5.12 -4.33 -3.18
CA ASN A 8 -5.97 -3.25 -2.68
C ASN A 8 -6.78 -3.69 -1.45
N PRO A 9 -6.51 -3.15 -0.23
CA PRO A 9 -7.24 -3.50 0.98
C PRO A 9 -8.76 -3.33 0.91
N GLY A 10 -9.25 -2.32 0.16
CA GLY A 10 -10.70 -2.13 0.02
C GLY A 10 -11.36 -3.12 -0.96
N GLY A 11 -10.57 -3.89 -1.72
CA GLY A 11 -11.02 -5.05 -2.49
C GLY A 11 -10.99 -6.36 -1.69
N GLY A 12 -10.42 -6.33 -0.48
CA GLY A 12 -10.21 -7.51 0.37
C GLY A 12 -8.76 -8.02 0.38
N ALA A 13 -7.84 -7.36 -0.32
CA ALA A 13 -6.43 -7.76 -0.33
C ALA A 13 -5.70 -7.51 1.00
N TYR A 14 -4.53 -8.14 1.13
CA TYR A 14 -3.75 -8.15 2.37
C TYR A 14 -3.20 -6.77 2.75
N GLY A 15 -2.83 -5.96 1.75
CA GLY A 15 -2.20 -4.65 1.95
C GLY A 15 -0.71 -4.72 2.30
N ASP A 16 -0.10 -5.90 2.28
CA ASP A 16 1.30 -6.11 2.67
C ASP A 16 2.20 -6.61 1.53
N ALA A 17 1.73 -6.64 0.27
CA ALA A 17 2.54 -7.05 -0.87
C ALA A 17 3.73 -6.09 -1.10
N THR A 18 4.92 -6.65 -1.30
CA THR A 18 6.18 -5.89 -1.33
C THR A 18 6.76 -5.67 -2.72
N ASN A 19 6.29 -6.38 -3.75
CA ASN A 19 6.92 -6.38 -5.08
C ASN A 19 7.04 -4.99 -5.70
N LEU A 20 5.99 -4.16 -5.62
CA LEU A 20 6.05 -2.79 -6.15
C LEU A 20 7.08 -1.94 -5.38
N LEU A 21 7.06 -2.00 -4.05
CA LEU A 21 8.05 -1.28 -3.23
C LEU A 21 9.48 -1.75 -3.54
N ARG A 22 9.68 -3.06 -3.66
CA ARG A 22 10.96 -3.67 -4.04
C ARG A 22 11.46 -3.14 -5.39
N ALA A 23 10.58 -3.06 -6.39
CA ALA A 23 10.91 -2.53 -7.71
C ALA A 23 11.26 -1.03 -7.66
N MET A 24 10.53 -0.24 -6.87
CA MET A 24 10.83 1.19 -6.69
C MET A 24 12.19 1.43 -6.03
N ILE A 25 12.54 0.64 -5.01
CA ILE A 25 13.86 0.71 -4.35
C ILE A 25 14.96 0.26 -5.31
N ALA A 26 14.76 -0.85 -6.03
CA ALA A 26 15.75 -1.38 -6.98
C ALA A 26 16.00 -0.42 -8.16
N ALA A 27 14.99 0.36 -8.56
CA ALA A 27 15.11 1.41 -9.57
C ALA A 27 15.71 2.73 -9.02
N ASP A 28 16.09 2.77 -7.74
CA ASP A 28 16.64 3.93 -7.05
C ASP A 28 15.79 5.21 -7.24
N LEU A 29 14.47 5.07 -7.12
CA LEU A 29 13.58 6.21 -7.26
C LEU A 29 13.85 7.26 -6.17
N GLN A 30 13.98 8.51 -6.61
CA GLN A 30 14.23 9.66 -5.75
C GLN A 30 12.94 10.44 -5.51
N ASN A 31 12.80 10.98 -4.30
CA ASN A 31 11.63 11.75 -3.86
C ASN A 31 10.31 10.99 -4.11
N ALA A 32 10.30 9.68 -3.90
CA ALA A 32 9.12 8.87 -4.12
C ALA A 32 8.38 8.58 -2.82
N ALA A 33 7.07 8.36 -2.89
CA ALA A 33 6.26 7.92 -1.75
C ALA A 33 5.58 6.58 -2.03
N PHE A 34 5.45 5.74 -1.01
CA PHE A 34 4.72 4.47 -1.06
C PHE A 34 3.69 4.41 0.08
N HIS A 35 2.41 4.32 -0.26
CA HIS A 35 1.32 4.11 0.69
C HIS A 35 0.51 2.85 0.32
N ALA A 36 0.47 1.82 1.14
CA ALA A 36 1.23 1.61 2.38
C ALA A 36 1.47 0.11 2.56
N ILE A 37 2.39 -0.27 3.44
CA ILE A 37 2.55 -1.65 3.88
C ILE A 37 1.77 -1.84 5.17
N PHE A 38 0.80 -2.75 5.18
CA PHE A 38 0.14 -3.22 6.40
C PHE A 38 1.05 -4.21 7.13
N ASP A 39 1.68 -3.77 8.21
CA ASP A 39 2.59 -4.62 8.99
C ASP A 39 2.74 -4.11 10.44
N PRO A 40 1.87 -4.59 11.36
CA PRO A 40 1.93 -4.19 12.76
C PRO A 40 3.27 -4.50 13.43
N ALA A 41 3.96 -5.58 13.02
CA ALA A 41 5.25 -5.95 13.61
C ALA A 41 6.37 -5.02 13.15
N ALA A 42 6.38 -4.62 11.87
CA ALA A 42 7.34 -3.62 11.37
C ALA A 42 7.12 -2.24 11.99
N VAL A 43 5.86 -1.86 12.25
CA VAL A 43 5.55 -0.63 13.02
C VAL A 43 6.20 -0.70 14.40
N GLN A 44 6.04 -1.80 15.14
CA GLN A 44 6.66 -1.93 16.47
C GLN A 44 8.19 -1.91 16.40
N ALA A 45 8.79 -2.52 15.38
CA ALA A 45 10.23 -2.45 15.16
C ALA A 45 10.69 -1.00 14.91
N GLY A 46 9.98 -0.24 14.07
CA GLY A 46 10.26 1.17 13.82
C GLY A 46 10.12 2.04 15.08
N ILE A 47 9.12 1.77 15.92
CA ILE A 47 8.94 2.43 17.22
C ILE A 47 10.12 2.15 18.15
N ALA A 48 10.56 0.88 18.23
CA ALA A 48 11.68 0.50 19.08
C ALA A 48 13.01 1.12 18.63
N ILE A 49 13.21 1.31 17.32
CA ILE A 49 14.38 2.02 16.77
C ILE A 49 14.32 3.52 17.10
N GLY A 50 13.13 4.12 17.03
CA GLY A 50 12.90 5.52 17.38
C GLY A 50 13.23 6.52 16.26
N VAL A 51 12.51 7.64 16.26
CA VAL A 51 12.65 8.72 15.27
C VAL A 51 14.08 9.26 15.23
N GLY A 52 14.59 9.49 14.02
CA GLY A 52 15.93 10.01 13.75
C GLY A 52 16.99 8.92 13.58
N ASN A 53 16.75 7.72 14.10
CA ASN A 53 17.68 6.59 13.99
C ASN A 53 17.49 5.79 12.70
N LYS A 54 18.50 4.97 12.38
CA LYS A 54 18.45 3.98 11.31
C LYS A 54 18.45 2.56 11.86
N GLY A 55 17.78 1.65 11.19
CA GLY A 55 17.82 0.23 11.52
C GLY A 55 17.36 -0.65 10.37
N ARG A 56 17.65 -1.94 10.49
CA ARG A 56 17.12 -2.96 9.57
C ARG A 56 15.71 -3.34 9.97
N ILE A 57 14.79 -3.33 9.01
CA ILE A 57 13.38 -3.65 9.21
C ILE A 57 12.94 -4.64 8.13
N LEU A 58 12.21 -5.67 8.53
CA LEU A 58 11.57 -6.62 7.64
C LEU A 58 10.12 -6.20 7.39
N LEU A 59 9.81 -5.82 6.15
CA LEU A 59 8.52 -5.26 5.74
C LEU A 59 7.66 -6.28 4.97
N GLY A 60 6.38 -6.40 5.36
CA GLY A 60 5.32 -6.99 4.55
C GLY A 60 5.56 -8.43 4.10
N GLY A 61 4.75 -8.89 3.14
CA GLY A 61 4.86 -10.21 2.51
C GLY A 61 4.68 -11.38 3.48
N LYS A 62 3.90 -11.19 4.56
CA LYS A 62 3.71 -12.16 5.64
C LYS A 62 2.44 -13.00 5.45
N HIS A 63 1.43 -12.46 4.77
CA HIS A 63 0.16 -13.16 4.57
C HIS A 63 0.22 -14.21 3.47
N ALA A 64 0.81 -13.87 2.33
CA ALA A 64 0.98 -14.76 1.18
C ALA A 64 2.27 -14.40 0.42
N PRO A 65 3.46 -14.79 0.91
CA PRO A 65 4.74 -14.41 0.30
C PRO A 65 4.86 -14.84 -1.18
N GLU A 66 4.14 -15.87 -1.59
CA GLU A 66 4.02 -16.36 -2.96
C GLU A 66 3.11 -15.50 -3.86
N MET A 67 2.31 -14.59 -3.29
CA MET A 67 1.40 -13.67 -3.98
C MET A 67 1.67 -12.21 -3.57
N GLY A 68 2.36 -11.46 -4.42
CA GLY A 68 2.68 -10.05 -4.17
C GLY A 68 4.06 -9.82 -3.57
N GLY A 69 4.81 -10.90 -3.33
CA GLY A 69 6.21 -10.87 -2.90
C GLY A 69 6.38 -11.07 -1.40
N GLY A 70 7.36 -11.90 -1.04
CA GLY A 70 7.69 -12.18 0.36
C GLY A 70 8.31 -11.00 1.10
N PRO A 71 8.71 -11.21 2.36
CA PRO A 71 9.22 -10.16 3.21
C PRO A 71 10.41 -9.42 2.59
N LEU A 72 10.46 -8.10 2.79
CA LEU A 72 11.46 -7.21 2.24
C LEU A 72 12.29 -6.63 3.38
N GLU A 73 13.54 -7.08 3.52
CA GLU A 73 14.49 -6.47 4.45
C GLU A 73 15.03 -5.17 3.84
N VAL A 74 14.93 -4.07 4.60
CA VAL A 74 15.45 -2.75 4.23
C VAL A 74 16.28 -2.15 5.36
N GLU A 75 17.29 -1.36 5.00
CA GLU A 75 17.86 -0.38 5.92
C GLU A 75 17.05 0.91 5.80
N ALA A 76 16.43 1.33 6.90
CA ALA A 76 15.50 2.46 6.92
C ALA A 76 15.87 3.46 8.01
N GLN A 77 15.69 4.76 7.71
CA GLN A 77 15.60 5.80 8.73
C GLN A 77 14.15 5.93 9.22
N ILE A 78 13.95 6.01 10.54
CA ILE A 78 12.64 6.32 11.10
C ILE A 78 12.45 7.84 11.08
N VAL A 79 11.52 8.33 10.26
CA VAL A 79 11.31 9.78 10.12
C VAL A 79 10.20 10.28 11.03
N SER A 80 9.11 9.50 11.15
CA SER A 80 8.00 9.85 12.03
C SER A 80 7.32 8.61 12.59
N ILE A 81 6.68 8.78 13.73
CA ILE A 81 5.81 7.80 14.39
C ILE A 81 4.53 8.54 14.75
N THR A 82 3.37 7.97 14.46
CA THR A 82 2.06 8.56 14.77
C THR A 82 1.15 7.53 15.40
N ASP A 83 0.07 7.97 16.04
CA ASP A 83 -1.00 7.09 16.53
C ASP A 83 -1.95 6.61 15.41
N GLY A 84 -1.69 7.06 14.17
CA GLY A 84 -2.46 6.77 12.96
C GLY A 84 -3.81 7.46 12.85
N ARG A 85 -4.14 8.39 13.76
CA ARG A 85 -5.40 9.15 13.70
C ARG A 85 -5.22 10.37 12.82
N PHE A 86 -6.12 10.53 11.86
CA PHE A 86 -6.12 11.69 10.98
C PHE A 86 -7.54 12.06 10.56
N ARG A 87 -7.73 13.32 10.21
CA ARG A 87 -8.97 13.81 9.64
C ARG A 87 -8.86 13.78 8.13
N CYS A 88 -9.85 13.18 7.48
CA CYS A 88 -9.94 13.16 6.02
C CYS A 88 -10.35 14.53 5.49
N HIS A 89 -9.83 14.89 4.33
CA HIS A 89 -10.10 16.16 3.65
C HIS A 89 -10.58 15.95 2.21
N GLY A 90 -10.35 14.77 1.64
CA GLY A 90 -10.70 14.43 0.28
C GLY A 90 -12.18 14.08 0.09
N PRO A 91 -12.61 13.92 -1.17
CA PRO A 91 -14.04 13.84 -1.52
C PRO A 91 -14.78 12.63 -0.93
N MET A 92 -14.10 11.52 -0.65
CA MET A 92 -14.76 10.30 -0.16
C MET A 92 -15.08 10.33 1.33
N GLY A 93 -14.29 11.04 2.13
CA GLY A 93 -14.37 10.97 3.59
C GLY A 93 -14.25 12.33 4.28
N GLY A 94 -14.34 13.43 3.53
CA GLY A 94 -14.10 14.79 4.01
C GLY A 94 -14.81 15.08 5.33
N GLY A 95 -14.02 15.48 6.33
CA GLY A 95 -14.49 15.80 7.68
C GLY A 95 -14.51 14.63 8.65
N ALA A 96 -14.50 13.38 8.18
CA ALA A 96 -14.48 12.18 9.02
C ALA A 96 -13.10 11.92 9.63
N TRP A 97 -13.09 11.31 10.82
CA TRP A 97 -11.88 10.78 11.43
C TRP A 97 -11.65 9.34 10.97
N ARG A 98 -10.39 9.03 10.63
CA ARG A 98 -9.92 7.66 10.35
C ARG A 98 -8.75 7.31 11.24
N ASN A 99 -8.46 6.01 11.31
CA ASN A 99 -7.42 5.47 12.19
C ASN A 99 -6.74 4.25 11.54
N CYS A 100 -5.46 4.40 11.19
CA CYS A 100 -4.59 3.34 10.66
C CYS A 100 -3.74 2.65 11.75
N GLY A 101 -4.04 2.91 13.03
CA GLY A 101 -3.28 2.45 14.18
C GLY A 101 -1.89 3.08 14.25
N PRO A 102 -1.08 2.78 15.28
CA PRO A 102 0.32 3.17 15.29
C PRO A 102 0.96 2.96 13.92
N SER A 103 1.59 4.00 13.40
CA SER A 103 2.10 4.03 12.04
C SER A 103 3.46 4.69 12.03
N VAL A 104 4.32 4.28 11.11
CA VAL A 104 5.67 4.82 10.97
C VAL A 104 5.92 5.25 9.53
N MET A 105 6.63 6.37 9.38
CA MET A 105 7.22 6.77 8.11
C MET A 105 8.68 6.36 8.09
N LEU A 106 9.01 5.49 7.13
CA LEU A 106 10.36 5.03 6.90
C LEU A 106 10.93 5.75 5.68
N ARG A 107 12.20 6.15 5.73
CA ARG A 107 12.95 6.55 4.54
C ARG A 107 13.93 5.45 4.15
N VAL A 108 13.75 4.90 2.96
CA VAL A 108 14.58 3.84 2.37
C VAL A 108 15.16 4.36 1.06
N GLY A 109 16.44 4.75 1.07
CA GLY A 109 17.02 5.49 -0.04
C GLY A 109 16.22 6.77 -0.34
N GLY A 110 15.82 6.95 -1.60
CA GLY A 110 14.98 8.06 -2.04
C GLY A 110 13.46 7.86 -1.88
N VAL A 111 13.01 6.78 -1.22
CA VAL A 111 11.59 6.43 -1.07
C VAL A 111 11.11 6.61 0.37
N GLU A 112 10.03 7.37 0.55
CA GLU A 112 9.28 7.50 1.80
C GLU A 112 8.16 6.44 1.85
N VAL A 113 8.22 5.54 2.82
CA VAL A 113 7.35 4.37 2.93
C VAL A 113 6.48 4.51 4.17
N ALA A 114 5.16 4.58 3.96
CA ALA A 114 4.19 4.49 5.04
C ALA A 114 3.98 3.03 5.45
N VAL A 115 4.13 2.73 6.74
CA VAL A 115 3.84 1.42 7.33
C VAL A 115 2.79 1.59 8.43
N VAL A 116 1.71 0.81 8.35
CA VAL A 116 0.51 0.97 9.18
C VAL A 116 0.18 -0.30 9.95
N SER A 117 -0.35 -0.16 11.17
CA SER A 117 -0.72 -1.32 12.01
C SER A 117 -2.20 -1.71 11.93
N ARG A 118 -3.03 -0.94 11.22
CA ARG A 118 -4.41 -1.29 10.87
C ARG A 118 -4.58 -1.06 9.38
N ASN A 119 -5.02 -2.11 8.70
CA ASN A 119 -5.14 -2.09 7.25
C ASN A 119 -6.20 -1.06 6.81
N GLY A 120 -5.94 -0.38 5.69
CA GLY A 120 -6.79 0.70 5.21
C GLY A 120 -6.55 1.02 3.74
N GLN A 121 -7.64 1.18 3.00
CA GLN A 121 -7.58 1.60 1.60
C GLN A 121 -7.09 3.05 1.46
N ALA A 122 -6.29 3.31 0.41
CA ALA A 122 -5.88 4.65 0.00
C ALA A 122 -7.04 5.43 -0.62
N THR A 123 -7.60 6.37 0.12
CA THR A 123 -8.74 7.19 -0.30
C THR A 123 -8.56 8.68 -0.01
N ASP A 124 -7.49 9.06 0.70
CA ASP A 124 -7.26 10.45 1.14
C ASP A 124 -5.76 10.78 1.22
N LEU A 125 -5.39 12.02 0.84
CA LEU A 125 -4.03 12.54 0.97
C LEU A 125 -3.60 12.63 2.45
N ALA A 126 -4.57 12.80 3.37
CA ALA A 126 -4.34 12.82 4.80
C ALA A 126 -3.64 11.56 5.33
N GLN A 127 -3.73 10.43 4.60
CA GLN A 127 -3.02 9.21 4.95
C GLN A 127 -1.50 9.34 4.80
N LEU A 128 -1.03 10.15 3.84
CA LEU A 128 0.38 10.49 3.67
C LEU A 128 0.77 11.67 4.57
N THR A 129 0.00 12.75 4.54
CA THR A 129 0.37 13.99 5.24
C THR A 129 0.33 13.85 6.76
N SER A 130 -0.52 12.98 7.31
CA SER A 130 -0.50 12.68 8.75
C SER A 130 0.81 12.04 9.23
N LEU A 131 1.53 11.37 8.34
CA LEU A 131 2.87 10.82 8.58
C LEU A 131 3.99 11.82 8.25
N GLY A 132 3.66 13.01 7.76
CA GLY A 132 4.62 14.02 7.31
C GLY A 132 5.12 13.82 5.87
N ILE A 133 4.55 12.89 5.11
CA ILE A 133 4.86 12.75 3.67
C ILE A 133 4.07 13.81 2.92
N ASP A 134 4.76 14.70 2.22
CA ASP A 134 4.10 15.68 1.35
C ASP A 134 3.96 15.14 -0.08
N PRO A 135 2.75 14.71 -0.49
CA PRO A 135 2.55 14.14 -1.81
C PRO A 135 2.82 15.14 -2.95
N LEU A 136 2.76 16.46 -2.70
CA LEU A 136 3.01 17.47 -3.74
C LEU A 136 4.49 17.58 -4.10
N HIS A 137 5.39 17.08 -3.24
CA HIS A 137 6.82 17.06 -3.46
C HIS A 137 7.34 15.69 -3.97
N CYS A 138 6.43 14.76 -4.27
CA CYS A 138 6.77 13.43 -4.73
C CYS A 138 6.45 13.24 -6.23
N PRO A 139 7.45 13.20 -7.14
CA PRO A 139 7.21 12.93 -8.56
C PRO A 139 6.59 11.56 -8.81
N THR A 140 6.86 10.59 -7.93
CA THR A 140 6.27 9.26 -7.97
C THR A 140 5.61 8.92 -6.63
N ILE A 141 4.31 8.65 -6.67
CA ILE A 141 3.56 8.10 -5.54
C ILE A 141 3.04 6.73 -5.97
N ALA A 142 3.27 5.72 -5.16
CA ALA A 142 2.72 4.38 -5.31
C ALA A 142 1.65 4.14 -4.26
N LEU A 143 0.48 3.66 -4.71
CA LEU A 143 -0.69 3.42 -3.88
C LEU A 143 -1.24 2.01 -4.09
N LYS A 144 -1.78 1.43 -3.04
CA LYS A 144 -2.53 0.17 -3.06
C LYS A 144 -4.02 0.43 -3.24
N SER A 145 -4.48 0.50 -4.49
CA SER A 145 -5.88 0.80 -4.81
C SER A 145 -6.24 0.58 -6.28
N TYR A 146 -7.46 0.13 -6.54
CA TYR A 146 -7.99 -0.03 -7.91
C TYR A 146 -8.64 1.26 -8.45
N HIS A 147 -9.56 1.88 -7.70
CA HIS A 147 -10.32 3.06 -8.16
C HIS A 147 -10.39 4.21 -7.14
N HIS A 148 -10.62 3.90 -5.86
CA HIS A 148 -11.02 4.89 -4.85
C HIS A 148 -10.01 6.02 -4.62
N PHE A 149 -8.71 5.76 -4.78
CA PHE A 149 -7.67 6.79 -4.69
C PHE A 149 -7.86 7.96 -5.67
N ARG A 150 -8.53 7.73 -6.81
CA ARG A 150 -8.65 8.72 -7.89
C ARG A 150 -9.23 10.04 -7.41
N ALA A 151 -10.28 9.99 -6.58
CA ALA A 151 -10.94 11.20 -6.09
C ALA A 151 -9.98 12.14 -5.32
N ALA A 152 -9.05 11.60 -4.55
CA ALA A 152 -8.12 12.40 -3.73
C ALA A 152 -6.78 12.66 -4.41
N PHE A 153 -6.27 11.69 -5.19
CA PHE A 153 -4.91 11.73 -5.70
C PHE A 153 -4.83 12.07 -7.20
N GLU A 154 -5.82 11.72 -8.03
CA GLU A 154 -5.78 12.05 -9.46
C GLU A 154 -5.64 13.56 -9.73
N PRO A 155 -6.25 14.48 -8.94
CA PRO A 155 -6.05 15.92 -9.11
C PRO A 155 -4.59 16.41 -8.99
N ILE A 156 -3.73 15.65 -8.30
CA ILE A 156 -2.31 15.98 -8.12
C ILE A 156 -1.38 15.12 -9.02
N ALA A 157 -1.94 14.20 -9.79
CA ALA A 157 -1.17 13.30 -10.65
C ALA A 157 -1.18 13.75 -12.11
N ARG A 158 0.01 13.87 -12.70
CA ARG A 158 0.16 14.02 -14.16
C ARG A 158 -0.38 12.81 -14.93
N GLU A 159 -0.14 11.62 -14.40
CA GLU A 159 -0.50 10.35 -15.01
C GLU A 159 -0.76 9.29 -13.94
N VAL A 160 -1.69 8.39 -14.23
CA VAL A 160 -2.02 7.23 -13.40
C VAL A 160 -1.69 5.95 -14.18
N ILE A 161 -0.65 5.25 -13.73
CA ILE A 161 -0.22 3.96 -14.27
C ILE A 161 -0.76 2.86 -13.36
N ARG A 162 -1.53 1.93 -13.92
CA ARG A 162 -1.95 0.72 -13.20
C ARG A 162 -0.81 -0.28 -13.21
N VAL A 163 -0.49 -0.82 -12.05
CA VAL A 163 0.58 -1.80 -11.86
C VAL A 163 -0.03 -3.06 -11.28
N ASP A 164 0.27 -4.19 -11.90
CA ASP A 164 0.02 -5.49 -11.30
C ASP A 164 1.29 -5.93 -10.56
N GLY A 165 1.27 -5.81 -9.23
CA GLY A 165 2.35 -6.27 -8.34
C GLY A 165 2.34 -7.77 -8.08
N GLY A 166 1.40 -8.51 -8.66
CA GLY A 166 1.21 -9.94 -8.47
C GLY A 166 0.59 -10.32 -7.13
N GLY A 167 -0.12 -9.41 -6.47
CA GLY A 167 -0.91 -9.70 -5.26
C GLY A 167 -2.22 -10.46 -5.53
N MET A 168 -3.01 -10.69 -4.47
CA MET A 168 -4.23 -11.51 -4.52
C MET A 168 -5.26 -11.03 -5.54
N ASP A 169 -5.41 -9.72 -5.75
CA ASP A 169 -6.39 -9.14 -6.68
C ASP A 169 -5.88 -9.15 -8.14
N SER A 170 -4.68 -9.70 -8.41
CA SER A 170 -4.18 -9.82 -9.78
C SER A 170 -5.10 -10.71 -10.63
N ALA A 171 -5.37 -10.26 -11.86
CA ALA A 171 -6.14 -11.02 -12.83
C ALA A 171 -5.51 -12.38 -13.15
N ALA A 172 -4.20 -12.56 -12.91
CA ALA A 172 -3.50 -13.82 -13.09
C ALA A 172 -3.94 -14.91 -12.10
N PHE A 173 -4.43 -14.54 -10.91
CA PHE A 173 -4.88 -15.49 -9.89
C PHE A 173 -6.35 -15.87 -10.00
N PHE A 174 -7.19 -15.01 -10.58
CA PHE A 174 -8.63 -15.28 -10.74
C PHE A 174 -8.95 -16.68 -11.33
N PRO A 175 -8.33 -17.14 -12.43
CA PRO A 175 -8.60 -18.47 -12.98
C PRO A 175 -7.91 -19.62 -12.22
N ARG A 176 -7.01 -19.32 -11.28
CA ARG A 176 -6.24 -20.32 -10.51
C ARG A 176 -6.82 -20.56 -9.12
N THR A 177 -7.71 -19.70 -8.65
CA THR A 177 -8.38 -19.85 -7.36
C THR A 177 -9.39 -20.99 -7.40
N ASP A 178 -9.27 -21.92 -6.45
CA ASP A 178 -10.17 -23.08 -6.30
C ASP A 178 -11.48 -22.68 -5.60
N TYR A 179 -12.43 -22.12 -6.37
CA TYR A 179 -13.75 -21.75 -5.86
C TYR A 179 -14.65 -22.99 -5.64
N ARG A 180 -14.80 -23.42 -4.39
CA ARG A 180 -15.55 -24.65 -4.04
C ARG A 180 -17.06 -24.47 -3.85
N ASN A 181 -17.48 -23.30 -3.36
CA ASN A 181 -18.87 -23.05 -2.93
C ASN A 181 -19.62 -22.05 -3.83
N VAL A 182 -19.06 -21.70 -4.98
CA VAL A 182 -19.74 -20.81 -5.94
C VAL A 182 -20.85 -21.58 -6.65
N ARG A 183 -21.99 -20.93 -6.89
CA ARG A 183 -23.07 -21.53 -7.70
C ARG A 183 -22.59 -21.65 -9.14
N ARG A 184 -22.56 -22.87 -9.67
CA ARG A 184 -22.15 -23.18 -11.05
C ARG A 184 -23.36 -23.57 -11.91
N PRO A 185 -23.33 -23.33 -13.24
CA PRO A 185 -22.22 -22.70 -13.97
C PRO A 185 -22.15 -21.19 -13.75
N ILE A 186 -20.95 -20.62 -13.72
CA ILE A 186 -20.71 -19.17 -13.64
C ILE A 186 -19.54 -18.74 -14.54
N TRP A 187 -19.79 -17.82 -15.48
CA TRP A 187 -18.73 -17.22 -16.28
C TRP A 187 -17.89 -16.28 -15.39
N PRO A 188 -16.55 -16.27 -15.47
CA PRO A 188 -15.69 -16.99 -16.42
C PRO A 188 -15.08 -18.30 -15.86
N LEU A 189 -15.54 -18.82 -14.71
CA LEU A 189 -15.05 -20.09 -14.13
C LEU A 189 -15.56 -21.31 -14.90
N ASP A 190 -16.70 -21.16 -15.58
CA ASP A 190 -17.33 -22.11 -16.46
C ASP A 190 -17.44 -21.50 -17.86
N ASP A 191 -17.20 -22.30 -18.90
CA ASP A 191 -17.48 -21.91 -20.29
C ASP A 191 -19.00 -21.94 -20.51
N ILE A 192 -19.65 -20.77 -20.38
CA ILE A 192 -21.08 -20.60 -20.63
C ILE A 192 -21.27 -20.06 -22.04
N LYS A 193 -21.91 -20.87 -22.89
CA LYS A 193 -22.41 -20.41 -24.19
C LYS A 193 -23.73 -19.68 -23.96
N LEU A 194 -23.76 -18.38 -24.30
CA LEU A 194 -24.97 -17.55 -24.34
C LEU A 194 -25.86 -17.95 -25.52
#